data_AF-A0A134APB3-F1
#
_entry.id   AF-A0A134APB3-F1
#
_cell.length_a   1.000
_cell.length_b   1.000
_cell.length_c   1.000
_cell.angle_alpha   90.00
_cell.angle_beta   90.00
_cell.angle_gamma   90.00
#
_symmetry.space_group_name_H-M   'P 1'
#
loop_
_entity.id
_entity.type
_entity.pdbx_description
1 polymer ?
#
loop_
_entity_poly.entity_id
_entity_poly.type
_entity_poly.pdbx_seq_one_letter_code
_entity_poly.pdbx_strand_id
1 'polypeptide(L)'
;AICSRMKEKGEEEITFHFDKLKKLINYSDNTSATFVKDLESTYDKLISIKLKVGDERRFIKFVLFTRYSVDVDEKTVDIAVNKEFAWVLNELNVTFTAFELKEFISLKSSYAKEFYRRMKQFKSTGKWNISLEDFKRIMDVPVNYRMCDIDVWVLKPIQKELGDKFKLKVKKIYSKKSRGRPSVSGFEFTFSKEKYQAEE
;
A
#
# COMPACT_ATOMS: atom_id res chain seq x y z
N ALA A 1 -1.43 -8.60 -3.06
CA ALA A 1 -2.12 -9.80 -3.58
C ALA A 1 -1.34 -11.08 -3.24
N ILE A 2 -0.11 -11.24 -3.75
CA ILE A 2 0.72 -12.43 -3.50
C ILE A 2 0.93 -12.71 -2.00
N CYS A 3 1.44 -11.73 -1.23
CA CYS A 3 1.65 -11.90 0.21
C CYS A 3 0.38 -12.29 0.99
N SER A 4 -0.77 -11.73 0.61
CA SER A 4 -2.08 -12.06 1.23
C SER A 4 -2.42 -13.54 1.03
N ARG A 5 -2.22 -14.05 -0.19
CA ARG A 5 -2.47 -15.45 -0.56
C ARG A 5 -1.51 -16.41 0.14
N MET A 6 -0.22 -16.07 0.19
CA MET A 6 0.78 -16.91 0.86
C MET A 6 0.50 -17.00 2.36
N LYS A 7 0.11 -15.88 2.98
CA LYS A 7 -0.32 -15.82 4.39
C LYS A 7 -1.57 -16.67 4.66
N GLU A 8 -2.65 -16.48 3.91
CA GLU A 8 -3.92 -17.20 4.11
C GLU A 8 -3.77 -18.72 4.04
N LYS A 9 -2.89 -19.20 3.17
CA LYS A 9 -2.72 -20.62 2.93
C LYS A 9 -1.55 -21.27 3.68
N GLY A 10 -0.71 -20.48 4.33
CA GLY A 10 0.55 -20.98 4.92
C GLY A 10 1.49 -21.62 3.90
N GLU A 11 1.36 -21.25 2.62
CA GLU A 11 2.14 -21.83 1.52
C GLU A 11 3.50 -21.12 1.41
N GLU A 12 4.60 -21.88 1.46
CA GLU A 12 5.96 -21.38 1.20
C GLU A 12 6.23 -21.19 -0.31
N GLU A 13 5.42 -21.82 -1.14
CA GLU A 13 5.45 -21.76 -2.60
C GLU A 13 4.03 -21.75 -3.17
N ILE A 14 3.79 -20.92 -4.17
CA ILE A 14 2.49 -20.81 -4.82
C ILE A 14 2.62 -20.62 -6.34
N THR A 15 1.79 -21.35 -7.08
CA THR A 15 1.62 -21.19 -8.53
C THR A 15 0.42 -20.31 -8.86
N PHE A 16 0.61 -19.34 -9.74
CA PHE A 16 -0.43 -18.48 -10.29
C PHE A 16 -0.52 -18.61 -11.81
N HIS A 17 -1.70 -18.92 -12.32
CA HIS A 17 -2.01 -18.72 -13.74
C HIS A 17 -2.12 -17.22 -14.06
N PHE A 18 -1.64 -16.82 -15.24
CA PHE A 18 -1.66 -15.42 -15.70
C PHE A 18 -3.06 -14.82 -15.63
N ASP A 19 -4.09 -15.55 -16.09
CA ASP A 19 -5.47 -15.06 -16.09
C ASP A 19 -5.98 -14.74 -14.69
N LYS A 20 -5.62 -15.58 -13.71
CA LYS A 20 -5.98 -15.38 -12.31
C LYS A 20 -5.26 -14.15 -11.75
N LEU A 21 -3.98 -13.98 -12.07
CA LEU A 21 -3.20 -12.84 -11.60
C LEU A 21 -3.67 -11.53 -12.22
N LYS A 22 -3.94 -11.52 -13.54
CA LYS A 22 -4.52 -10.37 -14.27
C LYS A 22 -5.87 -9.96 -13.68
N LYS A 23 -6.76 -10.91 -13.38
CA LYS A 23 -8.03 -10.66 -12.70
C LYS A 23 -7.82 -10.08 -11.30
N LEU A 24 -6.86 -10.61 -10.54
CA LEU A 24 -6.57 -10.14 -9.18
C LEU A 24 -6.07 -8.71 -9.14
N ILE A 25 -5.33 -8.23 -10.15
CA ILE A 25 -4.79 -6.86 -10.17
C ILE A 25 -5.60 -5.91 -11.06
N ASN A 26 -6.72 -6.37 -11.62
CA ASN A 26 -7.52 -5.65 -12.62
C ASN A 26 -6.66 -5.09 -13.77
N TYR A 27 -5.79 -5.95 -14.31
CA TYR A 27 -4.83 -5.58 -15.36
C TYR A 27 -5.59 -5.20 -16.65
N SER A 28 -5.32 -4.02 -17.19
CA SER A 28 -6.08 -3.44 -18.30
C SER A 28 -5.55 -3.77 -19.68
N ASP A 29 -4.30 -4.21 -19.81
CA ASP A 29 -3.67 -4.54 -21.10
C ASP A 29 -3.85 -6.02 -21.43
N ASN A 30 -4.25 -6.32 -22.66
CA ASN A 30 -4.53 -7.67 -23.11
C ASN A 30 -3.32 -8.36 -23.75
N THR A 31 -2.20 -7.66 -23.94
CA THR A 31 -1.03 -8.24 -24.60
C THR A 31 -0.18 -9.05 -23.61
N SER A 32 0.06 -10.33 -23.92
CA SER A 32 0.86 -11.22 -23.05
C SER A 32 2.30 -10.73 -22.87
N ALA A 33 2.90 -10.11 -23.89
CA ALA A 33 4.28 -9.62 -23.84
C ALA A 33 4.49 -8.48 -22.83
N THR A 34 3.60 -7.48 -22.80
CA THR A 34 3.67 -6.40 -21.79
C THR A 34 3.44 -6.94 -20.39
N PHE A 35 2.52 -7.89 -20.23
CA PHE A 35 2.29 -8.52 -18.94
C PHE A 35 3.53 -9.27 -18.41
N VAL A 36 4.21 -10.04 -19.26
CA VAL A 36 5.46 -10.74 -18.88
C VAL A 36 6.56 -9.75 -18.51
N LYS A 37 6.70 -8.65 -19.26
CA LYS A 37 7.67 -7.59 -18.94
C LYS A 37 7.36 -6.88 -17.62
N ASP A 38 6.10 -6.57 -17.37
CA ASP A 38 5.65 -5.94 -16.12
C ASP A 38 5.83 -6.90 -14.93
N LEU A 39 5.61 -8.20 -15.14
CA LEU A 39 5.95 -9.24 -14.18
C LEU A 39 7.43 -9.18 -13.88
N GLU A 40 8.30 -9.36 -14.87
CA GLU A 40 9.76 -9.35 -14.72
C GLU A 40 10.25 -8.13 -13.91
N SER A 41 9.84 -6.91 -14.30
CA SER A 41 10.20 -5.68 -13.58
C SER A 41 9.69 -5.65 -12.13
N THR A 42 8.54 -6.27 -11.86
CA THR A 42 8.01 -6.40 -10.50
C THR A 42 8.89 -7.35 -9.67
N TYR A 43 9.36 -8.46 -10.25
CA TYR A 43 10.19 -9.42 -9.53
C TYR A 43 11.61 -8.93 -9.29
N ASP A 44 12.20 -8.20 -10.23
CA ASP A 44 13.48 -7.52 -10.01
C ASP A 44 13.44 -6.67 -8.75
N LYS A 45 12.34 -5.92 -8.58
CA LYS A 45 12.10 -5.13 -7.36
C LYS A 45 11.95 -6.04 -6.15
N LEU A 46 11.16 -7.11 -6.21
CA LEU A 46 10.95 -8.01 -5.07
C LEU A 46 12.24 -8.70 -4.60
N ILE A 47 13.09 -9.16 -5.54
CA ILE A 47 14.38 -9.78 -5.24
C ILE A 47 15.35 -8.77 -4.63
N SER A 48 15.28 -7.50 -5.05
CA SER A 48 16.13 -6.44 -4.50
C SER A 48 15.79 -6.07 -3.04
N ILE A 49 14.61 -6.46 -2.54
CA ILE A 49 14.18 -6.16 -1.17
C ILE A 49 15.01 -6.98 -0.18
N LYS A 50 15.95 -6.31 0.49
CA LYS A 50 16.72 -6.85 1.61
C LYS A 50 16.06 -6.44 2.91
N LEU A 51 15.54 -7.40 3.65
CA LEU A 51 14.97 -7.20 4.96
C LEU A 51 16.03 -7.36 6.05
N LYS A 52 15.84 -6.67 7.18
CA LYS A 52 16.65 -6.80 8.40
C LYS A 52 15.72 -7.13 9.55
N VAL A 53 16.03 -8.20 10.29
CA VAL A 53 15.36 -8.56 11.54
C VAL A 53 16.39 -8.61 12.66
N GLY A 54 16.05 -8.10 13.84
CA GLY A 54 16.95 -7.99 15.00
C GLY A 54 17.31 -6.56 15.35
N ASP A 55 18.18 -6.39 16.33
CA ASP A 55 18.54 -5.11 16.94
C ASP A 55 19.94 -4.62 16.49
N GLU A 56 20.55 -3.74 17.29
CA GLU A 56 21.91 -3.23 17.04
C GLU A 56 23.00 -4.24 17.42
N ARG A 57 22.71 -5.18 18.33
CA ARG A 57 23.67 -6.17 18.85
C ARG A 57 23.69 -7.45 18.04
N ARG A 58 22.53 -7.91 17.56
CA ARG A 58 22.41 -9.08 16.68
C ARG A 58 21.28 -8.87 15.68
N PHE A 59 21.63 -8.96 14.40
CA PHE A 59 20.66 -8.88 13.31
C PHE A 59 20.99 -9.86 12.19
N ILE A 60 19.96 -10.20 11.41
CA ILE A 60 20.04 -11.01 10.21
C ILE A 60 19.50 -10.18 9.04
N LYS A 61 20.17 -10.27 7.89
CA LYS A 61 19.69 -9.69 6.63
C LYS A 61 19.37 -10.82 5.67
N PHE A 62 18.22 -10.73 5.00
CA PHE A 62 17.76 -11.77 4.09
C PHE A 62 16.91 -11.19 2.95
N VAL A 63 16.75 -11.98 1.90
CA VAL A 63 15.77 -11.75 0.83
C VAL A 63 14.56 -12.63 1.11
N LEU A 64 13.36 -12.04 1.08
CA LEU A 64 12.13 -12.76 1.41
C LEU A 64 11.65 -13.65 0.26
N PHE A 65 11.72 -13.18 -0.98
CA PHE A 65 11.31 -13.92 -2.17
C PHE A 65 12.52 -14.60 -2.80
N THR A 66 12.58 -15.92 -2.71
CA THR A 66 13.78 -16.71 -3.07
C THR A 66 13.69 -17.37 -4.43
N ARG A 67 12.48 -17.54 -4.97
CA ARG A 67 12.29 -18.12 -6.31
C ARG A 67 11.18 -17.42 -7.05
N TYR A 68 11.44 -17.19 -8.32
CA TYR A 68 10.47 -16.76 -9.31
C TYR A 68 10.68 -17.53 -10.60
N SER A 69 9.66 -18.24 -11.09
CA SER A 69 9.69 -18.94 -12.37
C SER A 69 8.49 -18.51 -13.21
N VAL A 70 8.74 -18.15 -14.47
CA VAL A 70 7.68 -17.88 -15.45
C VAL A 70 7.71 -18.96 -16.50
N ASP A 71 6.57 -19.62 -16.68
CA ASP A 71 6.33 -20.42 -17.86
C ASP A 71 5.38 -19.63 -18.77
N VAL A 72 5.89 -19.17 -19.91
CA VAL A 72 5.10 -18.37 -20.86
C VAL A 72 4.14 -19.25 -21.65
N ASP A 73 4.51 -20.51 -21.89
CA ASP A 73 3.72 -21.47 -22.66
C ASP A 73 2.53 -21.95 -21.82
N GLU A 74 2.79 -22.37 -20.59
CA GLU A 74 1.76 -22.76 -19.61
C GLU A 74 1.06 -21.55 -18.97
N LYS A 75 1.58 -20.33 -19.20
CA LYS A 75 1.09 -19.08 -18.62
C LYS A 75 0.99 -19.15 -17.11
N THR A 76 2.04 -19.67 -16.47
CA THR A 76 2.13 -19.83 -15.03
C THR A 76 3.30 -19.06 -14.44
N VAL A 77 3.15 -18.80 -13.14
CA VAL A 77 4.10 -18.06 -12.33
C VAL A 77 4.25 -18.79 -11.01
N ASP A 78 5.45 -19.27 -10.71
CA ASP A 78 5.77 -19.87 -9.41
C ASP A 78 6.54 -18.87 -8.55
N ILE A 79 6.08 -18.69 -7.31
CA ILE A 79 6.70 -17.79 -6.34
C ILE A 79 6.99 -18.58 -5.07
N ALA A 80 8.25 -18.59 -4.64
CA ALA A 80 8.63 -19.14 -3.35
C ALA A 80 9.21 -18.06 -2.43
N VAL A 81 8.93 -18.20 -1.13
CA VAL A 81 9.54 -17.37 -0.08
C VAL A 81 10.57 -18.16 0.70
N ASN A 82 11.47 -17.43 1.36
CA ASN A 82 12.42 -18.02 2.27
C ASN A 82 11.66 -18.66 3.45
N LYS A 83 11.75 -19.99 3.56
CA LYS A 83 11.09 -20.79 4.61
C LYS A 83 11.41 -20.30 6.02
N GLU A 84 12.68 -19.97 6.28
CA GLU A 84 13.15 -19.47 7.59
C GLU A 84 12.45 -18.15 7.98
N PHE A 85 12.08 -17.34 6.99
CA PHE A 85 11.48 -16.01 7.18
C PHE A 85 10.04 -15.91 6.67
N ALA A 86 9.36 -17.03 6.38
CA ALA A 86 7.98 -17.01 5.90
C ALA A 86 7.03 -16.35 6.92
N TRP A 87 7.34 -16.50 8.21
CA TRP A 87 6.62 -15.85 9.32
C TRP A 87 6.58 -14.32 9.21
N VAL A 88 7.54 -13.69 8.50
CA VAL A 88 7.57 -12.24 8.30
C VAL A 88 6.32 -11.76 7.58
N LEU A 89 5.75 -12.59 6.68
CA LEU A 89 4.48 -12.27 6.01
C LEU A 89 3.33 -12.15 7.01
N ASN A 90 3.37 -12.91 8.11
CA ASN A 90 2.35 -12.85 9.15
C ASN A 90 2.46 -11.57 9.98
N GLU A 91 3.70 -11.12 10.23
CA GLU A 91 4.05 -9.89 10.98
C GLU A 91 3.88 -8.59 10.17
N LEU A 92 3.61 -8.67 8.86
CA LEU A 92 3.21 -7.50 8.10
C LEU A 92 1.87 -6.98 8.63
N ASN A 93 1.95 -5.94 9.48
CA ASN A 93 0.84 -5.24 10.15
C ASN A 93 -0.21 -4.59 9.22
N VAL A 94 -0.16 -4.85 7.91
CA VAL A 94 -1.18 -4.43 6.95
C VAL A 94 -1.79 -5.69 6.35
N THR A 95 -2.65 -6.34 7.13
CA THR A 95 -3.51 -7.39 6.59
C THR A 95 -4.72 -6.70 5.99
N PHE A 96 -4.79 -6.67 4.66
CA PHE A 96 -6.01 -6.32 3.96
C PHE A 96 -6.94 -7.53 3.98
N THR A 97 -8.21 -7.34 4.35
CA THR A 97 -9.22 -8.35 4.03
C THR A 97 -9.39 -8.44 2.51
N ALA A 98 -9.96 -9.53 1.98
CA ALA A 98 -10.19 -9.68 0.54
C ALA A 98 -11.00 -8.50 -0.06
N PHE A 99 -11.95 -7.98 0.71
CA PHE A 99 -12.72 -6.79 0.34
C PHE A 99 -11.82 -5.55 0.26
N GLU A 100 -11.01 -5.30 1.28
CA GLU A 100 -10.10 -4.15 1.31
C GLU A 100 -9.04 -4.22 0.20
N LEU A 101 -8.56 -5.42 -0.12
CA LEU A 101 -7.65 -5.63 -1.23
C LEU A 101 -8.32 -5.23 -2.55
N LYS A 102 -9.57 -5.68 -2.78
CA LYS A 102 -10.35 -5.30 -3.97
C LYS A 102 -10.58 -3.79 -4.05
N GLU A 103 -10.90 -3.15 -2.93
CA GLU A 103 -11.02 -1.69 -2.85
C GLU A 103 -9.69 -1.01 -3.22
N PHE A 104 -8.58 -1.46 -2.63
CA PHE A 104 -7.25 -0.89 -2.88
C PHE A 104 -6.81 -0.99 -4.34
N ILE A 105 -7.06 -2.14 -4.98
CA ILE A 105 -6.73 -2.37 -6.39
C ILE A 105 -7.56 -1.46 -7.31
N SER A 106 -8.81 -1.15 -6.93
CA SER A 106 -9.67 -0.27 -7.72
C SER A 106 -9.20 1.20 -7.77
N LEU A 107 -8.35 1.60 -6.81
CA LEU A 107 -7.81 2.96 -6.76
C LEU A 107 -6.82 3.19 -7.91
N LYS A 108 -6.83 4.38 -8.48
CA LYS A 108 -5.99 4.77 -9.62
C LYS A 108 -4.79 5.60 -9.16
N SER A 109 -5.03 6.61 -8.33
CA SER A 109 -3.98 7.49 -7.81
C SER A 109 -3.07 6.76 -6.82
N SER A 110 -1.75 6.93 -6.97
CA SER A 110 -0.76 6.48 -5.99
C SER A 110 -0.98 7.13 -4.63
N TYR A 111 -1.32 8.42 -4.59
CA TYR A 111 -1.65 9.12 -3.35
C TYR A 111 -2.97 8.63 -2.73
N ALA A 112 -3.98 8.28 -3.54
CA ALA A 112 -5.20 7.67 -3.01
C ALA A 112 -4.90 6.29 -2.40
N LYS A 113 -4.07 5.49 -3.05
CA LYS A 113 -3.59 4.20 -2.52
C LYS A 113 -2.86 4.39 -1.19
N GLU A 114 -1.86 5.28 -1.13
CA GLU A 114 -1.12 5.52 0.10
C GLU A 114 -2.04 6.00 1.23
N PHE A 115 -2.92 6.94 0.94
CA PHE A 115 -3.88 7.45 1.91
C PHE A 115 -4.83 6.35 2.40
N TYR A 116 -5.31 5.48 1.51
CA TYR A 116 -6.14 4.34 1.89
C TYR A 116 -5.43 3.42 2.88
N ARG A 117 -4.13 3.14 2.69
CA ARG A 117 -3.34 2.35 3.66
C ARG A 117 -3.34 3.00 5.04
N ARG A 118 -3.13 4.32 5.10
CA ARG A 118 -3.15 5.09 6.36
C ARG A 118 -4.53 5.12 6.98
N MET A 119 -5.56 5.36 6.19
CA MET A 119 -6.95 5.35 6.64
C MET A 119 -7.32 4.01 7.31
N LYS A 120 -6.89 2.88 6.71
CA LYS A 120 -7.10 1.55 7.28
C LYS A 120 -6.34 1.32 8.59
N GLN A 121 -5.14 1.87 8.74
CA GLN A 121 -4.44 1.85 10.02
C GLN A 121 -5.23 2.53 11.15
N PHE A 122 -6.01 3.56 10.82
CA PHE A 122 -6.82 4.34 11.77
C PHE A 122 -8.33 4.03 11.66
N LYS A 123 -8.71 2.85 11.15
CA LYS A 123 -10.11 2.49 10.88
C LYS A 123 -11.01 2.44 12.12
N SER A 124 -10.43 2.16 13.29
CA SER A 124 -11.14 2.16 14.59
C SER A 124 -11.44 3.57 15.10
N THR A 125 -10.49 4.50 14.97
CA THR A 125 -10.66 5.89 15.43
C THR A 125 -11.38 6.76 14.41
N GLY A 126 -11.30 6.42 13.12
CA GLY A 126 -11.85 7.23 12.02
C GLY A 126 -11.16 8.59 11.85
N LYS A 127 -9.97 8.75 12.44
CA LYS A 127 -9.28 10.04 12.51
C LYS A 127 -7.77 9.87 12.41
N TRP A 128 -7.16 10.69 11.57
CA TRP A 128 -5.71 10.78 11.43
C TRP A 128 -5.26 12.24 11.47
N ASN A 129 -4.49 12.58 12.50
CA ASN A 129 -3.89 13.90 12.68
C ASN A 129 -2.41 13.81 12.37
N ILE A 130 -1.89 14.75 11.58
CA ILE A 130 -0.50 14.69 11.14
C ILE A 130 0.08 16.08 10.87
N SER A 131 1.37 16.26 11.16
CA SER A 131 2.12 17.46 10.79
C SER A 131 2.29 17.55 9.27
N LEU A 132 2.52 18.74 8.72
CA LEU A 132 2.74 18.90 7.28
C LEU A 132 4.02 18.16 6.83
N GLU A 133 5.05 18.18 7.66
CA GLU A 133 6.32 17.51 7.39
C GLU A 133 6.17 15.99 7.34
N ASP A 134 5.54 15.40 8.36
CA ASP A 134 5.28 13.97 8.39
C ASP A 134 4.33 13.56 7.26
N PHE A 135 3.33 14.38 6.95
CA PHE A 135 2.43 14.11 5.84
C PHE A 135 3.21 14.03 4.52
N LYS A 136 4.10 15.00 4.25
CA LYS A 136 4.95 14.97 3.04
C LYS A 136 5.81 13.72 2.99
N ARG A 137 6.45 13.35 4.11
CA ARG A 137 7.31 12.16 4.19
C ARG A 137 6.52 10.87 3.98
N ILE A 138 5.38 10.70 4.66
CA ILE A 138 4.58 9.47 4.62
C ILE A 138 3.91 9.29 3.26
N MET A 139 3.43 10.39 2.68
CA MET A 139 2.75 10.38 1.38
C MET A 139 3.72 10.44 0.20
N ASP A 140 5.04 10.48 0.45
CA ASP A 140 6.10 10.64 -0.55
C ASP A 140 5.89 11.85 -1.48
N VAL A 141 5.53 12.98 -0.87
CA VAL A 141 5.27 14.23 -1.61
C VAL A 141 6.60 14.89 -1.98
N PRO A 142 6.78 15.29 -3.26
CA PRO A 142 7.98 15.99 -3.70
C PRO A 142 8.28 17.24 -2.85
N VAL A 143 9.56 17.43 -2.51
CA VAL A 143 10.01 18.52 -1.63
C VAL A 143 9.61 19.90 -2.16
N ASN A 144 9.61 20.06 -3.50
CA ASN A 144 9.27 21.30 -4.20
C ASN A 144 7.77 21.63 -4.22
N TYR A 145 6.88 20.73 -3.79
CA TYR A 145 5.45 21.01 -3.78
C TYR A 145 5.11 22.06 -2.71
N ARG A 146 4.48 23.15 -3.16
CA ARG A 146 3.87 24.16 -2.31
C ARG A 146 2.47 23.69 -1.89
N MET A 147 1.86 24.40 -0.95
CA MET A 147 0.54 24.02 -0.44
C MET A 147 -0.53 23.94 -1.56
N CYS A 148 -0.51 24.86 -2.53
CA CYS A 148 -1.43 24.77 -3.68
C CYS A 148 -1.22 23.52 -4.52
N ASP A 149 0.03 23.09 -4.69
CA ASP A 149 0.39 21.89 -5.45
C ASP A 149 -0.08 20.64 -4.70
N ILE A 150 0.06 20.63 -3.37
CA ILE A 150 -0.47 19.55 -2.51
C ILE A 150 -2.01 19.47 -2.61
N ASP A 151 -2.70 20.61 -2.60
CA ASP A 151 -4.16 20.63 -2.74
C ASP A 151 -4.62 20.00 -4.05
N VAL A 152 -3.97 20.36 -5.16
CA VAL A 152 -4.35 19.93 -6.50
C VAL A 152 -3.92 18.51 -6.82
N TRP A 153 -2.68 18.14 -6.48
CA TRP A 153 -2.06 16.90 -6.95
C TRP A 153 -2.09 15.77 -5.92
N VAL A 154 -2.32 16.08 -4.64
CA VAL A 154 -2.34 15.08 -3.56
C VAL A 154 -3.73 14.96 -2.97
N LEU A 155 -4.27 16.05 -2.41
CA LEU A 155 -5.54 16.01 -1.67
C LEU A 155 -6.75 15.84 -2.60
N LYS A 156 -6.78 16.51 -3.76
CA LYS A 156 -7.91 16.42 -4.69
C LYS A 156 -8.08 14.99 -5.26
N PRO A 157 -7.04 14.25 -5.70
CA PRO A 157 -7.18 12.85 -6.06
C PRO A 157 -7.67 11.96 -4.92
N ILE A 158 -7.15 12.15 -3.70
CA ILE A 158 -7.60 11.44 -2.51
C ILE A 158 -9.10 11.67 -2.28
N GLN A 159 -9.52 12.94 -2.29
CA GLN A 159 -10.93 13.30 -2.10
C GLN A 159 -11.82 12.78 -3.22
N LYS A 160 -11.35 12.78 -4.47
CA LYS A 160 -12.11 12.28 -5.62
C LYS A 160 -12.39 10.77 -5.52
N GLU A 161 -11.40 9.99 -5.10
CA GLU A 161 -11.53 8.52 -5.07
C GLU A 161 -12.11 7.98 -3.75
N LEU A 162 -11.86 8.67 -2.62
CA LEU A 162 -12.23 8.18 -1.28
C LEU A 162 -13.27 9.05 -0.56
N GLY A 163 -13.53 10.26 -1.07
CA GLY A 163 -14.39 11.28 -0.46
C GLY A 163 -15.76 10.76 -0.06
N ASP A 164 -16.57 10.40 -1.06
CA ASP A 164 -17.97 10.04 -0.85
C ASP A 164 -18.11 8.72 -0.11
N LYS A 165 -17.30 7.73 -0.51
CA LYS A 165 -17.35 6.38 0.04
C LYS A 165 -17.05 6.33 1.54
N PHE A 166 -16.05 7.10 1.99
CA PHE A 166 -15.61 7.11 3.37
C PHE A 166 -16.04 8.36 4.14
N LYS A 167 -16.90 9.21 3.56
CA LYS A 167 -17.28 10.52 4.12
C LYS A 167 -16.05 11.32 4.58
N LEU A 168 -14.98 11.25 3.78
CA LEU A 168 -13.68 11.81 4.12
C LEU A 168 -13.78 13.33 4.15
N LYS A 169 -13.30 13.93 5.24
CA LYS A 169 -13.12 15.37 5.39
C LYS A 169 -11.66 15.64 5.73
N VAL A 170 -11.12 16.66 5.09
CA VAL A 170 -9.76 17.15 5.30
C VAL A 170 -9.83 18.55 5.88
N LYS A 171 -9.26 18.75 7.07
CA LYS A 171 -9.14 20.06 7.71
C LYS A 171 -7.67 20.45 7.79
N LYS A 172 -7.34 21.64 7.30
CA LYS A 172 -6.00 22.23 7.43
C LYS A 172 -5.83 22.83 8.81
N ILE A 173 -4.74 22.47 9.48
CA ILE A 173 -4.34 23.04 10.77
C ILE A 173 -3.32 24.13 10.49
N TYR A 174 -3.58 25.34 10.96
CA TYR A 174 -2.70 26.49 10.75
C TYR A 174 -1.86 26.78 11.98
N SER A 175 -0.61 27.18 11.77
CA SER A 175 0.31 27.57 12.84
C SER A 175 -0.21 28.83 13.55
N LYS A 176 -0.21 28.82 14.89
CA LYS A 176 -0.44 30.03 15.69
C LYS A 176 0.84 30.88 15.66
N LYS A 177 0.92 31.83 14.73
CA LYS A 177 2.00 32.83 14.66
C LYS A 177 1.53 34.16 15.22
N SER A 178 2.43 34.90 15.87
CA SER A 178 2.15 36.24 16.43
C SER A 178 2.13 37.34 15.36
N ARG A 179 2.77 37.14 14.20
CA ARG A 179 2.82 38.11 13.09
C ARG A 179 2.81 37.41 11.72
N GLY A 180 2.09 37.97 10.75
CA GLY A 180 1.97 37.46 9.37
C GLY A 180 0.80 36.48 9.15
N ARG A 181 0.56 36.08 7.88
CA ARG A 181 -0.50 35.12 7.53
C ARG A 181 -0.15 33.74 8.10
N PRO A 182 -1.06 33.07 8.83
CA PRO A 182 -0.86 31.71 9.30
C PRO A 182 -0.56 30.76 8.15
N SER A 183 0.50 29.96 8.30
CA SER A 183 0.86 28.89 7.36
C SER A 183 0.22 27.58 7.79
N VAL A 184 -0.07 26.70 6.83
CA VAL A 184 -0.52 25.33 7.13
C VAL A 184 0.62 24.60 7.84
N SER A 185 0.31 24.02 9.00
CA SER A 185 1.21 23.26 9.86
C SER A 185 0.91 21.76 9.88
N GLY A 186 -0.26 21.35 9.38
CA GLY A 186 -0.66 19.96 9.32
C GLY A 186 -2.10 19.77 8.86
N PHE A 187 -2.56 18.53 8.98
CA PHE A 187 -3.90 18.11 8.57
C PHE A 187 -4.58 17.29 9.66
N GLU A 188 -5.88 17.46 9.74
CA GLU A 188 -6.80 16.58 10.45
C GLU A 188 -7.71 15.93 9.41
N PHE A 189 -7.57 14.62 9.27
CA PHE A 189 -8.42 13.79 8.41
C PHE A 189 -9.46 13.09 9.28
N THR A 190 -10.72 13.13 8.86
CA THR A 190 -11.80 12.38 9.49
C THR A 190 -12.56 11.58 8.43
N PHE A 191 -12.88 10.32 8.73
CA PHE A 191 -13.55 9.40 7.83
C PHE A 191 -14.43 8.43 8.64
N SER A 192 -15.33 7.74 7.93
CA SER A 192 -16.21 6.72 8.51
C SER A 192 -15.40 5.66 9.24
N LYS A 193 -15.75 5.43 10.51
CA LYS A 193 -15.20 4.32 11.29
C LYS A 193 -15.71 3.00 10.75
N GLU A 194 -14.87 1.98 10.78
CA GLU A 194 -15.37 0.61 10.68
C GLU A 194 -16.01 0.23 12.01
N LYS A 195 -17.27 -0.23 11.96
CA LYS A 195 -17.86 -0.88 13.12
C LYS A 195 -17.10 -2.19 13.32
N TYR A 196 -16.59 -2.43 14.52
CA TYR A 196 -16.13 -3.77 14.91
C TYR A 196 -17.29 -4.73 14.67
N GLN A 197 -17.17 -5.60 13.67
CA GLN A 197 -17.87 -6.87 13.71
C GLN A 197 -16.98 -7.77 14.55
N ALA A 198 -17.41 -8.08 15.78
CA ALA A 198 -16.87 -9.23 16.46
C ALA A 198 -17.19 -10.42 15.55
N GLU A 199 -16.16 -11.09 15.04
CA GLU A 199 -16.34 -12.39 14.40
C GLU A 199 -16.82 -13.33 15.51
N GLU A 200 -18.09 -13.74 15.42
CA GLU A 200 -18.66 -14.86 16.19
C GLU A 200 -18.20 -16.21 15.60
#